data_AF-A0A7W1ESJ4-F1
#
_entry.id   AF-A0A7W1ESJ4-F1
#
_cell.length_a   1.000
_cell.length_b   1.000
_cell.length_c   1.000
_cell.angle_alpha   90.00
_cell.angle_beta   90.00
_cell.angle_gamma   90.00
#
_symmetry.space_group_name_H-M   'P 1'
#
loop_
_entity.id
_entity.type
_entity.pdbx_description
1 polymer ?
#
loop_
_entity_poly.entity_id
_entity_poly.type
_entity_poly.pdbx_seq_one_letter_code
_entity_poly.pdbx_strand_id
1 'polypeptide(L)'
;MQHLSNKVTDLSYLIAISKGNKAFIDEMIDIFLSENPLEIELLESAIEEQDYTSIKAYAHKMKSTIPFVGLDKLIEKDLEEIEKLALQKKQLETITQLFAEIKKTCLLAAQELSAT
;
A
#
# COMPACT_ATOMS: atom_id res chain seq x y z
N MET A 1 2.00 26.79 17.43
CA MET A 1 2.30 26.67 15.97
C MET A 1 2.10 25.20 15.61
N GLN A 2 1.01 24.87 14.92
CA GLN A 2 0.76 23.52 14.41
C GLN A 2 0.52 23.63 12.91
N HIS A 3 1.51 23.25 12.10
CA HIS A 3 1.27 22.84 10.72
C HIS A 3 1.26 21.31 10.73
N LEU A 4 0.10 20.73 11.02
CA LEU A 4 -0.17 19.33 10.70
C LEU A 4 -0.42 19.27 9.19
N SER A 5 0.66 19.18 8.41
CA SER A 5 0.54 18.53 7.11
C SER A 5 0.28 17.06 7.46
N ASN A 6 -1.00 16.64 7.40
CA ASN A 6 -1.39 15.24 7.59
C ASN A 6 -0.89 14.42 6.39
N LYS A 7 0.42 14.27 6.27
CA LYS A 7 1.03 13.42 5.25
C LYS A 7 0.87 11.97 5.65
N VAL A 8 0.49 11.13 4.71
CA VAL A 8 0.52 9.67 4.90
C VAL A 8 1.87 9.08 4.52
N THR A 9 2.65 9.76 3.66
CA THR A 9 3.96 9.28 3.19
C THR A 9 5.12 9.69 4.08
N ASP A 10 6.09 8.77 4.23
CA ASP A 10 7.36 8.99 4.93
C ASP A 10 8.51 8.35 4.14
N LEU A 11 9.22 9.15 3.34
CA LEU A 11 10.35 8.69 2.51
C LEU A 11 11.65 8.52 3.30
N SER A 12 11.66 8.69 4.62
CA SER A 12 12.89 8.62 5.43
C SER A 12 13.61 7.28 5.28
N TYR A 13 12.85 6.17 5.21
CA TYR A 13 13.39 4.84 4.97
C TYR A 13 14.04 4.73 3.60
N LEU A 14 13.33 5.13 2.53
CA LEU A 14 13.85 5.10 1.17
C LEU A 14 15.11 5.97 1.00
N ILE A 15 15.11 7.17 1.60
CA ILE A 15 16.28 8.05 1.61
C ILE A 15 17.46 7.38 2.32
N ALA A 16 17.24 6.75 3.47
CA ALA A 16 18.29 6.06 4.22
C ALA A 16 18.92 4.91 3.42
N ILE A 17 18.11 4.08 2.74
CA ILE A 17 18.64 2.96 1.94
C ILE A 17 19.26 3.41 0.61
N SER A 18 18.81 4.54 0.06
CA SER A 18 19.36 5.10 -1.19
C SER A 18 20.79 5.63 -1.04
N LYS A 19 21.25 5.88 0.19
CA LYS A 19 22.54 6.53 0.51
C LYS A 19 22.74 7.85 -0.25
N GLY A 20 21.66 8.59 -0.49
CA GLY A 20 21.68 9.87 -1.21
C GLY A 20 21.60 9.76 -2.73
N ASN A 21 21.38 8.56 -3.29
CA ASN A 21 21.13 8.40 -4.72
C ASN A 21 19.71 8.88 -5.07
N LYS A 22 19.60 10.14 -5.52
CA LYS A 22 18.32 10.73 -5.93
C LYS A 22 17.65 9.96 -7.07
N ALA A 23 18.42 9.48 -8.05
CA ALA A 23 17.85 8.74 -9.19
C ALA A 23 17.14 7.45 -8.73
N PHE A 24 17.71 6.76 -7.72
CA PHE A 24 17.07 5.59 -7.12
C PHE A 24 15.79 5.96 -6.35
N ILE A 25 15.78 7.09 -5.63
CA ILE A 25 14.57 7.57 -4.93
C ILE A 25 13.46 7.86 -5.94
N ASP A 26 13.78 8.63 -6.98
CA ASP A 26 12.82 8.99 -8.03
C ASP A 26 12.28 7.71 -8.73
N GLU A 27 13.15 6.75 -9.07
CA GLU A 27 12.77 5.47 -9.67
C GLU A 27 11.80 4.67 -8.79
N MET A 28 12.06 4.57 -7.49
CA MET A 28 11.17 3.83 -6.58
C MET A 28 9.80 4.53 -6.40
N ILE A 29 9.77 5.86 -6.43
CA ILE A 29 8.52 6.63 -6.41
C ILE A 29 7.73 6.39 -7.70
N ASP A 30 8.39 6.43 -8.86
CA ASP A 30 7.75 6.19 -10.15
C ASP A 30 7.19 4.76 -10.26
N ILE A 31 7.93 3.77 -9.74
CA ILE A 31 7.44 2.39 -9.63
C ILE A 31 6.20 2.33 -8.74
N PHE A 32 6.22 2.97 -7.57
CA PHE A 32 5.04 3.01 -6.70
C PHE A 32 3.85 3.66 -7.41
N LEU A 33 4.03 4.83 -8.04
CA LEU A 33 2.97 5.56 -8.73
C LEU A 33 2.37 4.80 -9.92
N SER A 34 3.15 3.94 -10.57
CA SER A 34 2.71 3.14 -11.72
C SER A 34 2.12 1.79 -11.31
N GLU A 35 2.72 1.08 -10.35
CA GLU A 35 2.27 -0.26 -9.94
C GLU A 35 1.14 -0.24 -8.92
N ASN A 36 1.17 0.67 -7.94
CA ASN A 36 0.20 0.65 -6.83
C ASN A 36 -1.27 0.77 -7.30
N PRO A 37 -1.63 1.63 -8.28
CA PRO A 37 -3.00 1.66 -8.80
C PRO A 37 -3.45 0.32 -9.37
N LEU A 38 -2.56 -0.37 -10.11
CA LEU A 38 -2.84 -1.69 -10.69
C LEU A 38 -3.00 -2.75 -9.59
N GLU A 39 -2.15 -2.73 -8.56
CA GLU A 39 -2.25 -3.64 -7.41
C GLU A 39 -3.58 -3.47 -6.66
N ILE A 40 -4.02 -2.22 -6.46
CA ILE A 40 -5.32 -1.91 -5.85
C ILE A 40 -6.47 -2.47 -6.68
N GLU A 41 -6.46 -2.26 -8.00
CA GLU A 41 -7.50 -2.78 -8.91
C GLU A 41 -7.53 -4.32 -8.92
N LEU A 42 -6.36 -4.97 -8.93
CA LEU A 42 -6.24 -6.42 -8.89
C LEU A 42 -6.75 -7.00 -7.56
N LEU A 43 -6.43 -6.36 -6.44
CA LEU A 43 -6.94 -6.77 -5.13
C LEU A 43 -8.45 -6.54 -5.03
N GLU A 44 -8.98 -5.42 -5.53
CA GLU A 44 -10.42 -5.15 -5.58
C GLU A 44 -11.16 -6.22 -6.38
N SER A 45 -10.67 -6.53 -7.59
CA SER A 45 -11.26 -7.55 -8.46
C SER A 45 -11.24 -8.93 -7.78
N ALA A 46 -10.13 -9.29 -7.14
CA ALA A 46 -10.02 -10.55 -6.41
C ALA A 46 -11.00 -10.63 -5.22
N ILE A 47 -11.27 -9.52 -4.54
CA ILE A 47 -12.28 -9.43 -3.46
C ILE A 47 -13.68 -9.62 -4.04
N GLU A 48 -14.01 -8.95 -5.15
CA GLU A 48 -15.31 -9.06 -5.83
C GLU A 48 -15.58 -10.49 -6.32
N GLU A 49 -14.55 -11.15 -6.88
CA GLU A 49 -14.61 -12.53 -7.36
C GLU A 49 -14.50 -13.58 -6.24
N GLN A 50 -14.23 -13.15 -5.01
CA GLN A 50 -13.94 -14.01 -3.85
C GLN A 50 -12.77 -14.98 -4.09
N ASP A 51 -11.80 -14.57 -4.93
CA ASP A 51 -10.58 -15.33 -5.17
C ASP A 51 -9.59 -15.12 -4.02
N TYR A 52 -9.81 -15.87 -2.93
CA TYR A 52 -8.95 -15.84 -1.75
C TYR A 52 -7.47 -16.13 -2.02
N THR A 53 -7.15 -16.88 -3.07
CA THR A 53 -5.75 -17.14 -3.44
C THR A 53 -5.10 -15.86 -3.96
N SER A 54 -5.81 -15.15 -4.85
CA SER A 54 -5.37 -13.87 -5.39
C SER A 54 -5.38 -12.75 -4.35
N ILE A 55 -6.41 -12.65 -3.49
CA ILE A 55 -6.48 -11.69 -2.39
C ILE A 55 -5.22 -11.78 -1.52
N LYS A 56 -4.86 -13.00 -1.10
CA LYS A 56 -3.65 -13.23 -0.30
C LYS A 56 -2.38 -12.82 -1.06
N ALA A 57 -2.27 -13.18 -2.34
CA ALA A 57 -1.09 -12.88 -3.14
C ALA A 57 -0.88 -11.38 -3.33
N TYR A 58 -1.94 -10.63 -3.64
CA TYR A 58 -1.85 -9.18 -3.84
C TYR A 58 -1.61 -8.44 -2.53
N ALA A 59 -2.25 -8.83 -1.43
CA ALA A 59 -1.95 -8.26 -0.12
C ALA A 59 -0.47 -8.47 0.28
N HIS A 60 0.11 -9.62 -0.06
CA HIS A 60 1.53 -9.90 0.16
C HIS A 60 2.48 -9.03 -0.65
N LYS A 61 2.15 -8.85 -1.93
CA LYS A 61 2.93 -7.99 -2.82
C LYS A 61 2.95 -6.56 -2.27
N MET A 62 1.78 -6.02 -1.93
CA MET A 62 1.65 -4.66 -1.39
C MET A 62 2.44 -4.47 -0.08
N LYS A 63 2.44 -5.44 0.84
CA LYS A 63 3.24 -5.33 2.09
C LYS A 63 4.73 -5.13 1.83
N SER A 64 5.23 -5.65 0.70
CA SER A 64 6.65 -5.55 0.36
C SER A 64 7.02 -4.19 -0.25
N THR A 65 6.04 -3.45 -0.79
CA THR A 65 6.26 -2.18 -1.52
C THR A 65 5.97 -0.96 -0.65
N ILE A 66 4.99 -1.04 0.26
CA ILE A 66 4.59 0.08 1.14
C ILE A 66 5.69 0.66 2.04
N PRO A 67 6.74 -0.07 2.49
CA PRO A 67 7.77 0.53 3.35
C PRO A 67 8.62 1.56 2.61
N PHE A 68 8.77 1.45 1.28
CA PHE A 68 9.53 2.41 0.48
C PHE A 68 8.87 3.80 0.48
N VAL A 69 7.55 3.86 0.67
CA VAL A 69 6.79 5.11 0.74
C VAL A 69 6.30 5.43 2.16
N GLY A 70 6.69 4.62 3.15
CA GLY A 70 6.43 4.85 4.57
C GLY A 70 5.00 4.55 5.03
N LEU A 71 4.23 3.75 4.27
CA LEU A 71 2.86 3.40 4.64
C LEU A 71 2.78 2.17 5.55
N ASP A 72 3.91 1.51 5.85
CA ASP A 72 4.03 0.36 6.75
C ASP A 72 3.38 0.64 8.11
N LYS A 73 3.60 1.83 8.66
CA LYS A 73 3.02 2.26 9.95
C LYS A 73 1.50 2.42 9.93
N LEU A 74 0.90 2.56 8.74
CA LEU A 74 -0.53 2.85 8.56
C LEU A 74 -1.32 1.60 8.16
N ILE A 75 -0.81 0.80 7.22
CA ILE A 75 -1.61 -0.24 6.55
C ILE A 75 -0.98 -1.64 6.55
N GLU A 76 0.23 -1.83 7.08
CA GLU A 76 0.87 -3.16 7.10
C GLU A 76 0.03 -4.18 7.87
N LYS A 77 -0.52 -3.79 9.03
CA LYS A 77 -1.36 -4.66 9.86
C LYS A 77 -2.67 -5.03 9.18
N ASP A 78 -3.26 -4.12 8.42
CA ASP A 78 -4.50 -4.35 7.70
C ASP A 78 -4.25 -5.34 6.56
N LEU A 79 -3.15 -5.18 5.83
CA LEU A 79 -2.72 -6.14 4.80
C LEU A 79 -2.37 -7.51 5.38
N GLU A 80 -1.74 -7.57 6.56
CA GLU A 80 -1.46 -8.81 7.27
C GLU A 80 -2.76 -9.54 7.66
N GLU A 81 -3.76 -8.80 8.15
CA GLU A 81 -5.05 -9.41 8.49
C GLU A 81 -5.81 -9.86 7.24
N ILE A 82 -5.77 -9.09 6.14
CA ILE A 82 -6.35 -9.53 4.85
C ILE A 82 -5.71 -10.86 4.39
N GLU A 83 -4.39 -10.98 4.41
CA GLU A 83 -3.71 -12.24 4.06
C GLU A 83 -4.18 -13.41 4.93
N LYS A 84 -4.26 -13.19 6.25
CA LYS A 84 -4.67 -14.21 7.22
C LYS A 84 -6.11 -14.64 6.99
N LEU A 85 -7.03 -13.70 6.80
CA LEU A 85 -8.43 -14.00 6.53
C LEU A 85 -8.62 -14.68 5.18
N ALA A 86 -7.86 -14.28 4.17
CA ALA A 86 -7.86 -14.91 2.86
C ALA A 86 -7.33 -16.35 2.91
N LEU A 87 -6.25 -16.61 3.65
CA LEU A 87 -5.74 -17.96 3.87
C LEU A 87 -6.78 -18.87 4.52
N GLN A 88 -7.58 -18.32 5.45
CA GLN A 88 -8.65 -19.06 6.12
C GLN A 88 -9.91 -19.20 5.27
N LYS A 89 -10.05 -18.40 4.19
CA LYS A 89 -11.24 -18.27 3.34
C LYS A 89 -12.47 -17.82 4.13
N LYS A 90 -12.33 -16.79 4.97
CA LYS A 90 -13.40 -16.32 5.88
C LYS A 90 -13.47 -14.80 5.91
N GLN A 91 -14.61 -14.30 6.41
CA GLN A 91 -14.81 -12.89 6.76
C GLN A 91 -14.53 -11.92 5.60
N LEU A 92 -15.11 -12.20 4.43
CA LEU A 92 -14.99 -11.35 3.24
C LEU A 92 -15.43 -9.90 3.52
N GLU A 93 -16.42 -9.70 4.39
CA GLU A 93 -16.85 -8.37 4.82
C GLU A 93 -15.72 -7.60 5.51
N THR A 94 -15.01 -8.25 6.45
CA THR A 94 -13.83 -7.66 7.12
C THR A 94 -12.72 -7.36 6.11
N ILE A 95 -12.45 -8.29 5.18
CA ILE A 95 -11.48 -8.07 4.09
C ILE A 95 -11.84 -6.82 3.29
N THR A 96 -13.12 -6.67 2.93
CA THR A 96 -13.62 -5.52 2.16
C THR A 96 -13.48 -4.20 2.93
N GLN A 97 -13.77 -4.21 4.24
CA GLN A 97 -13.62 -3.03 5.10
C GLN A 97 -12.15 -2.59 5.22
N LEU A 98 -11.25 -3.54 5.49
CA LEU A 98 -9.80 -3.27 5.56
C LEU A 98 -9.27 -2.77 4.21
N PHE A 99 -9.71 -3.39 3.11
CA PHE A 99 -9.33 -2.97 1.76
C PHE A 99 -9.74 -1.52 1.46
N ALA A 100 -10.92 -1.07 1.91
CA ALA A 100 -11.36 0.30 1.71
C ALA A 100 -10.41 1.33 2.36
N GLU A 101 -9.93 1.06 3.57
CA GLU A 101 -8.97 1.93 4.26
C GLU A 101 -7.57 1.88 3.62
N ILE A 102 -7.14 0.70 3.16
CA ILE A 102 -5.89 0.53 2.38
C ILE A 102 -5.96 1.34 1.09
N LYS A 103 -7.03 1.16 0.30
CA LYS A 103 -7.25 1.87 -0.98
C LYS A 103 -7.22 3.38 -0.76
N LYS A 104 -7.92 3.89 0.25
CA LYS A 104 -7.91 5.31 0.60
C LYS A 104 -6.51 5.81 0.94
N THR A 105 -5.76 5.08 1.76
CA THR A 105 -4.39 5.47 2.16
C THR A 105 -3.44 5.48 0.96
N CYS A 106 -3.49 4.45 0.12
CA CYS A 106 -2.71 4.36 -1.11
C CYS A 106 -3.02 5.50 -2.09
N LEU A 107 -4.29 5.89 -2.24
CA LEU A 107 -4.69 7.02 -3.09
C LEU A 107 -4.15 8.36 -2.55
N LEU A 108 -4.21 8.59 -1.24
CA LEU A 108 -3.61 9.78 -0.62
C LEU A 108 -2.09 9.81 -0.82
N ALA A 109 -1.43 8.67 -0.66
CA ALA A 109 0.02 8.56 -0.87
C ALA A 109 0.42 8.88 -2.31
N ALA A 110 -0.31 8.34 -3.30
CA ALA A 110 -0.08 8.64 -4.70
C ALA A 110 -0.27 10.13 -5.01
N GLN A 111 -1.28 10.77 -4.43
CA GLN A 111 -1.50 12.21 -4.57
C GLN A 111 -0.32 13.03 -4.00
N GLU A 112 0.16 12.70 -2.80
CA GLU A 112 1.30 13.37 -2.17
C GLU A 112 2.59 13.25 -2.99
N LEU A 113 2.87 12.06 -3.52
CA LEU A 113 4.08 11.78 -4.29
C LEU A 113 4.03 12.43 -5.68
N SER A 114 2.86 12.46 -6.33
CA SER A 114 2.69 13.12 -7.64
C SER A 114 2.81 14.64 -7.60
N ALA A 115 2.67 15.25 -6.41
CA ALA A 115 2.74 16.69 -6.20
C ALA A 115 4.15 17.20 -5.80
N THR A 116 5.15 16.29 -5.77
CA THR A 116 6.53 16.58 -5.35
C THR A 116 7.44 16.81 -6.57
#